data_AF-A0A1X1RD35-F1
#
_entry.id   AF-A0A1X1RD35-F1
#
_cell.length_a   1.000
_cell.length_b   1.000
_cell.length_c   1.000
_cell.angle_alpha   90.00
_cell.angle_beta   90.00
_cell.angle_gamma   90.00
#
_symmetry.space_group_name_H-M   'P 1'
#
loop_
_entity.id
_entity.type
_entity.pdbx_description
1 polymer ?
#
loop_
_entity_poly.entity_id
_entity_poly.type
_entity_poly.pdbx_seq_one_letter_code
_entity_poly.pdbx_strand_id
1 'polypeptide(L)' 'MFADGAWSYQISEPGRCPDGRPTVVHDRAEFALPVPASDPIEKLTGKRQLTTDAPCAGTTDGTVLVERIGD' A
#
# COMPACT_ATOMS: atom_id res chain seq x y z
N MET A 1 0.02 6.04 9.16
CA MET A 1 -0.80 6.58 10.26
C MET A 1 -1.81 5.52 10.71
N PHE A 2 -2.23 5.56 11.98
CA PHE A 2 -3.31 4.71 12.49
C PHE A 2 -4.49 5.58 12.89
N ALA A 3 -5.68 5.26 12.37
CA ALA A 3 -6.95 5.92 12.67
C ALA A 3 -8.11 4.98 12.34
N ASP A 4 -9.23 5.12 13.06
CA ASP A 4 -10.48 4.38 12.78
C ASP A 4 -10.32 2.86 12.63
N GLY A 5 -9.44 2.26 13.43
CA GLY A 5 -9.20 0.81 13.39
C GLY A 5 -8.45 0.34 12.13
N ALA A 6 -7.72 1.23 11.45
CA ALA A 6 -6.93 0.90 10.29
C ALA A 6 -5.55 1.59 10.30
N TRP A 7 -4.54 0.88 9.80
CA TRP A 7 -3.28 1.48 9.40
C TRP A 7 -3.36 1.95 7.95
N SER A 8 -2.78 3.10 7.65
CA SER A 8 -2.67 3.58 6.27
C SER A 8 -1.34 4.25 6.02
N TYR A 9 -0.91 4.27 4.76
CA TYR A 9 0.18 5.12 4.32
C TYR A 9 -0.15 5.71 2.94
N GLN A 10 0.49 6.83 2.66
CA GLN A 10 0.53 7.42 1.33
C GLN A 10 1.92 8.02 1.11
N ILE A 11 2.57 7.64 0.02
CA ILE A 11 3.89 8.16 -0.37
C ILE A 11 3.88 8.53 -1.85
N SER A 12 4.83 9.36 -2.26
CA SER A 12 5.03 9.74 -3.66
C SER A 12 6.51 9.82 -3.93
N GLU A 13 6.98 9.07 -4.92
CA GLU A 13 8.41 8.88 -5.18
C GLU A 13 8.71 8.92 -6.68
N PRO A 14 9.93 9.34 -7.08
CA PRO A 14 10.36 9.23 -8.47
C PRO A 14 10.35 7.77 -8.93
N GLY A 15 9.80 7.52 -10.12
CA GLY A 15 9.78 6.21 -10.75
C GLY A 15 10.14 6.27 -12.23
N ARG A 16 9.98 5.12 -12.90
CA ARG A 16 10.18 5.00 -14.35
C ARG A 16 9.02 4.26 -14.99
N CYS A 17 8.62 4.74 -16.16
CA CYS A 17 7.72 4.03 -17.06
C CYS A 17 8.38 2.76 -17.62
N PRO A 18 7.60 1.80 -18.16
CA PRO A 18 8.16 0.59 -18.80
C PRO A 18 9.12 0.89 -19.95
N ASP A 19 8.96 2.03 -20.62
CA ASP A 19 9.85 2.53 -21.69
C ASP A 19 11.08 3.30 -21.18
N GLY A 20 11.26 3.41 -19.86
CA GLY A 20 12.40 4.06 -19.21
C GLY A 20 12.25 5.56 -18.98
N ARG A 21 11.18 6.22 -19.46
CA ARG A 21 10.95 7.65 -19.17
C ARG A 21 10.65 7.90 -17.69
N PRO A 22 11.04 9.04 -17.12
CA PRO A 22 10.72 9.37 -15.73
C PRO A 22 9.21 9.56 -15.55
N THR A 23 8.71 9.20 -14.37
CA THR A 23 7.35 9.46 -13.89
C THR A 23 7.39 9.66 -12.37
N VAL A 24 6.27 10.00 -11.75
CA VAL A 24 6.05 9.93 -10.31
C VAL A 24 5.12 8.77 -10.02
N VAL A 25 5.47 7.99 -9.00
CA VAL A 25 4.64 6.89 -8.50
C VAL A 25 4.02 7.36 -7.18
N HIS A 26 2.69 7.28 -7.09
CA HIS A 26 1.96 7.46 -5.85
C HIS A 26 1.52 6.09 -5.35
N ASP A 27 1.87 5.79 -4.10
CA ASP A 27 1.47 4.54 -3.45
C ASP A 27 0.64 4.86 -2.22
N ARG A 28 -0.56 4.28 -2.15
CA ARG A 28 -1.45 4.36 -1.01
C ARG A 28 -1.85 2.96 -0.60
N ALA A 29 -1.82 2.69 0.70
CA ALA A 29 -2.40 1.46 1.23
C ALA A 29 -3.18 1.68 2.52
N GLU A 30 -4.13 0.79 2.77
CA GLU A 30 -4.97 0.73 3.95
C GLU A 30 -5.07 -0.71 4.45
N PHE A 31 -4.93 -0.88 5.76
CA PHE A 31 -4.88 -2.16 6.45
C PHE A 31 -5.82 -2.10 7.67
N ALA A 32 -7.06 -2.55 7.47
CA ALA A 32 -8.04 -2.63 8.56
C ALA A 32 -7.66 -3.74 9.55
N LEU A 33 -7.83 -3.49 10.84
CA LEU A 33 -7.63 -4.51 11.86
C LEU A 33 -8.65 -5.66 11.68
N PRO A 34 -8.23 -6.92 11.92
CA PRO A 34 -9.17 -8.04 11.89
C PRO A 34 -10.23 -7.89 12.99
N VAL A 35 -11.44 -8.40 12.72
CA VAL A 35 -12.55 -8.43 13.68
C VAL A 35 -13.02 -9.88 13.86
N PRO A 36 -12.86 -10.49 15.05
CA PRO A 36 -12.27 -9.91 16.25
C PRO A 36 -10.77 -9.66 16.11
N ALA A 37 -10.25 -8.65 16.81
CA ALA A 37 -8.81 -8.40 16.86
C ALA A 37 -8.13 -9.50 17.69
N SER A 38 -7.02 -10.03 17.16
CA SER A 38 -6.13 -10.93 17.90
C SER A 38 -4.94 -10.15 18.48
N ASP A 39 -4.37 -10.64 19.57
CA ASP A 39 -3.12 -10.11 20.13
C ASP A 39 -2.16 -11.28 20.40
N PRO A 40 -1.05 -11.41 19.65
CA PRO A 40 -0.64 -10.52 18.56
C PRO A 40 -1.51 -10.66 17.30
N ILE A 41 -1.46 -9.64 16.43
CA ILE A 41 -1.94 -9.75 15.06
C ILE A 41 -0.85 -10.46 14.24
N GLU A 42 -1.08 -11.73 13.89
CA GLU A 42 -0.10 -12.51 13.12
C GLU A 42 -0.06 -12.10 11.65
N LYS A 43 -1.22 -11.79 11.06
CA LYS A 43 -1.35 -11.40 9.66
C LYS A 43 -2.31 -10.23 9.50
N LEU A 44 -1.95 -9.33 8.60
CA LEU A 44 -2.77 -8.18 8.25
C LEU A 44 -2.89 -8.10 6.73
N THR A 45 -4.13 -8.11 6.24
CA THR A 45 -4.42 -7.95 4.81
C THR A 45 -4.85 -6.52 4.54
N GLY A 46 -4.13 -5.85 3.65
CA GLY A 46 -4.42 -4.49 3.22
C GLY A 46 -4.79 -4.40 1.75
N LYS A 47 -5.46 -3.31 1.41
CA LYS A 47 -5.68 -2.88 0.03
C LYS A 47 -4.63 -1.84 -0.32
N ARG A 48 -4.06 -1.93 -1.52
CA ARG A 48 -3.06 -1.02 -2.05
C ARG A 48 -3.50 -0.49 -3.39
N GLN A 49 -3.22 0.77 -3.65
CA GLN A 49 -3.37 1.39 -4.95
C GLN A 49 -2.06 2.10 -5.31
N LEU A 50 -1.56 1.75 -6.49
CA LEU A 50 -0.46 2.43 -7.15
C LEU A 50 -1.01 3.26 -8.29
N THR A 51 -0.64 4.54 -8.36
CA THR A 51 -0.87 5.37 -9.54
C THR A 51 0.45 5.91 -10.07
N THR A 52 0.54 6.01 -11.38
CA THR A 52 1.66 6.66 -12.07
C THR A 52 1.16 7.90 -12.80
N ASP A 53 2.00 8.93 -12.84
CA ASP A 53 1.75 10.13 -13.63
C ASP A 53 2.12 9.93 -15.11
N ALA A 54 1.76 10.91 -15.93
CA ALA A 54 2.24 11.00 -17.31
C ALA A 54 3.79 10.90 -17.35
N PRO A 55 4.38 10.29 -18.41
CA PRO A 55 3.76 9.91 -19.68
C PRO A 55 3.14 8.51 -19.72
N CYS A 56 3.22 7.74 -18.64
CA CYS A 56 2.64 6.40 -18.53
C CYS A 56 1.58 6.36 -17.43
N ALA A 57 0.62 7.30 -17.49
CA ALA A 57 -0.40 7.42 -16.47
C ALA A 57 -1.22 6.13 -16.37
N GLY A 58 -1.40 5.63 -15.15
CA GLY A 58 -2.07 4.37 -14.91
C GLY A 58 -2.38 4.16 -13.43
N THR A 59 -3.29 3.21 -13.17
CA THR A 59 -3.67 2.81 -11.82
C THR A 59 -3.59 1.29 -11.74
N THR A 60 -3.02 0.78 -10.66
CA THR A 60 -2.97 -0.64 -10.33
C THR A 60 -3.44 -0.83 -8.89
N ASP A 61 -4.51 -1.58 -8.70
CA ASP A 61 -4.97 -2.01 -7.39
C ASP A 61 -4.33 -3.36 -7.03
N GLY A 62 -4.06 -3.55 -5.74
CA GLY A 62 -3.43 -4.75 -5.21
C GLY A 62 -3.88 -5.08 -3.81
N THR A 63 -3.60 -6.32 -3.40
CA THR A 63 -3.73 -6.76 -2.01
C THR A 63 -2.35 -6.98 -1.43
N VAL A 64 -2.12 -6.47 -0.22
CA VAL A 64 -0.86 -6.63 0.51
C VAL A 64 -1.13 -7.54 1.70
N LEU A 65 -0.31 -8.57 1.86
CA LEU A 65 -0.29 -9.40 3.06
C LEU A 65 0.97 -9.05 3.86
N VAL A 66 0.77 -8.64 5.10
CA VAL A 66 1.86 -8.39 6.05
C VAL A 66 1.79 -9.46 7.11
N GLU A 67 2.92 -10.10 7.42
CA GLU A 67 3.03 -11.15 8.42
C GLU A 67 4.01 -10.72 9.52
N ARG A 68 3.65 -10.97 10.78
CA ARG A 68 4.55 -10.80 11.92
C ARG A 68 5.54 -11.95 11.95
N ILE A 69 6.83 -11.65 11.85
CA ILE A 69 7.92 -12.65 11.80
C ILE A 69 8.80 -12.68 13.06
N GLY A 70 8.40 -11.98 14.12
CA GLY A 70 9.13 -11.89 15.38
C GLY A 70 8.40 -11.02 16.39
N ASP A 71 8.91 -10.99 17.61
CA ASP A 71 8.38 -10.18 18.71
C ASP A 71 8.90 -8.75 18.71
#